data_AF-A0A381TNB0-F1
#
_entry.id   AF-A0A381TNB0-F1
#
_cell.length_a   1.000
_cell.length_b   1.000
_cell.length_c   1.000
_cell.angle_alpha   90.00
_cell.angle_beta   90.00
_cell.angle_gamma   90.00
#
_symmetry.space_group_name_H-M   'P 1'
#
loop_
_entity.id
_entity.type
_entity.pdbx_description
1 polymer ?
#
loop_
_entity_poly.entity_id
_entity_poly.type
_entity_poly.pdbx_seq_one_letter_code
_entity_poly.pdbx_strand_id
1 'polypeptide(L)'
;DDAEVLVGYADALAMLEGGTLNDRVTALLDRALKIDPEQPQALWLAGMAAEARGDLPGALEHWHRLKPALHADPQAQSELQALIDRVTELAISRGLAVKDHPQTVQRLNRPAAPVTLTVRIEIAPALATQIESSHTLYVYARSNTGDRMPVAAVRRSAGELPLELVLDDRSSLMGTSVLSDYNTVTLSAHISRTGDAIRQPGDLVSESIPVDLTTTDTITLMIGQAD
;
A
#
# COMPACT_ATOMS: atom_id res chain seq x y z
N ASP A 1 -26.56 -22.04 -2.84
CA ASP A 1 -25.11 -22.18 -2.63
C ASP A 1 -24.65 -21.10 -1.68
N ASP A 2 -23.92 -21.48 -0.64
CA ASP A 2 -23.32 -20.59 0.33
C ASP A 2 -21.80 -20.60 0.10
N ALA A 3 -21.18 -19.41 0.01
CA ALA A 3 -19.77 -19.27 -0.29
C ALA A 3 -18.89 -19.90 0.82
N GLU A 4 -19.29 -19.78 2.08
CA GLU A 4 -18.56 -20.34 3.21
C GLU A 4 -18.60 -21.87 3.20
N VAL A 5 -19.77 -22.45 2.91
CA VAL A 5 -19.94 -23.90 2.77
C VAL A 5 -19.13 -24.46 1.60
N LEU A 6 -19.10 -23.75 0.47
CA LEU A 6 -18.32 -24.15 -0.70
C LEU A 6 -16.82 -24.11 -0.42
N VAL A 7 -16.33 -23.10 0.31
CA VAL A 7 -14.92 -23.02 0.68
C VAL A 7 -14.55 -24.06 1.72
N GLY A 8 -15.36 -24.27 2.76
CA GLY A 8 -15.13 -25.34 3.73
C GLY A 8 -15.08 -26.72 3.06
N TYR A 9 -15.91 -26.94 2.03
CA TYR A 9 -15.86 -28.16 1.24
C TYR A 9 -14.61 -28.25 0.35
N ALA A 10 -14.20 -27.15 -0.29
CA ALA A 10 -12.99 -27.08 -1.09
C ALA A 10 -11.73 -27.38 -0.25
N ASP A 11 -11.66 -26.81 0.95
CA ASP A 11 -10.55 -27.01 1.89
C ASP A 11 -10.48 -28.46 2.38
N ALA A 12 -11.60 -29.02 2.83
CA ALA A 12 -11.67 -30.43 3.22
C ALA A 12 -11.28 -31.38 2.07
N LEU A 13 -11.69 -31.06 0.83
CA LEU A 13 -11.31 -31.84 -0.35
C LEU A 13 -9.81 -31.72 -0.65
N ALA A 14 -9.23 -30.52 -0.54
CA ALA A 14 -7.80 -30.32 -0.72
C ALA A 14 -6.99 -31.10 0.32
N MET A 15 -7.41 -31.11 1.59
CA MET A 15 -6.78 -31.90 2.65
C MET A 15 -6.80 -33.40 2.34
N LEU A 16 -7.93 -33.92 1.81
CA LEU A 16 -8.07 -35.33 1.44
C LEU A 16 -7.12 -35.73 0.29
N GLU A 17 -6.82 -34.78 -0.59
CA GLU A 17 -5.93 -34.91 -1.75
C GLU A 17 -4.49 -34.45 -1.42
N GLY A 18 -4.09 -34.50 -0.14
CA GLY A 18 -2.72 -34.22 0.30
C GLY A 18 -2.30 -32.75 0.22
N GLY A 19 -3.26 -31.82 0.26
CA GLY A 19 -3.05 -30.38 0.08
C GLY A 19 -3.07 -29.93 -1.38
N THR A 20 -3.46 -30.80 -2.30
CA THR A 20 -3.46 -30.49 -3.74
C THR A 20 -4.69 -29.68 -4.14
N LEU A 21 -4.47 -28.47 -4.66
CA LEU A 21 -5.52 -27.61 -5.20
C LEU A 21 -5.83 -27.99 -6.66
N ASN A 22 -6.43 -29.17 -6.84
CA ASN A 22 -6.79 -29.69 -8.15
C ASN A 22 -7.98 -28.94 -8.80
N ASP A 23 -8.34 -29.31 -10.03
CA ASP A 23 -9.42 -28.67 -10.79
C ASP A 23 -10.78 -28.68 -10.06
N ARG A 24 -11.05 -29.72 -9.25
CA ARG A 24 -12.30 -29.82 -8.49
C ARG A 24 -12.32 -28.82 -7.34
N VAL A 25 -11.22 -28.69 -6.61
CA VAL A 25 -11.05 -27.69 -5.55
C VAL A 25 -11.17 -26.29 -6.17
N THR A 26 -10.48 -26.04 -7.28
CA THR A 26 -10.54 -24.76 -8.00
C THR A 26 -11.96 -24.41 -8.44
N ALA A 27 -12.72 -25.37 -8.99
CA ALA A 27 -14.10 -25.15 -9.39
C ALA A 27 -15.03 -24.80 -8.21
N LEU A 28 -14.77 -25.33 -7.02
CA LEU A 28 -15.49 -24.97 -5.80
C LEU A 28 -15.16 -23.55 -5.34
N LEU A 29 -13.87 -23.19 -5.37
CA LEU A 29 -13.40 -21.84 -5.05
C LEU A 29 -13.96 -20.80 -6.04
N ASP A 30 -13.99 -21.10 -7.34
CA ASP A 30 -14.58 -20.22 -8.36
C ASP A 30 -16.08 -20.01 -8.13
N ARG A 31 -16.80 -21.06 -7.69
CA ARG A 31 -18.22 -20.93 -7.34
C ARG A 31 -18.40 -20.10 -6.08
N ALA A 32 -17.56 -20.28 -5.07
CA ALA A 32 -17.58 -19.46 -3.87
C ALA A 32 -17.32 -17.98 -4.21
N LEU A 33 -16.31 -17.69 -5.01
CA LEU A 33 -15.96 -16.33 -5.46
C LEU A 33 -17.00 -15.68 -6.38
N LYS A 34 -17.85 -16.48 -7.04
CA LYS A 34 -19.02 -15.95 -7.77
C LYS A 34 -20.15 -15.52 -6.85
N ILE A 35 -20.26 -16.13 -5.67
CA ILE A 35 -21.30 -15.81 -4.68
C ILE A 35 -20.82 -14.68 -3.78
N ASP A 36 -19.59 -14.78 -3.28
CA ASP A 36 -18.91 -13.76 -2.50
C ASP A 36 -17.52 -13.47 -3.10
N PRO A 37 -17.41 -12.40 -3.91
CA PRO A 37 -16.15 -12.00 -4.52
C PRO A 37 -15.06 -11.60 -3.53
N GLU A 38 -15.39 -11.27 -2.28
CA GLU A 38 -14.43 -10.79 -1.28
C GLU A 38 -14.17 -11.83 -0.17
N GLN A 39 -14.63 -13.07 -0.37
CA GLN A 39 -14.47 -14.15 0.58
C GLN A 39 -12.97 -14.42 0.85
N PRO A 40 -12.45 -14.16 2.07
CA PRO A 40 -11.01 -14.13 2.33
C PRO A 40 -10.29 -15.47 2.10
N GLN A 41 -10.85 -16.56 2.62
CA GLN A 41 -10.29 -17.91 2.48
C GLN A 41 -10.40 -18.41 1.02
N ALA A 42 -11.45 -18.04 0.30
CA ALA A 42 -11.60 -18.35 -1.12
C ALA A 42 -10.49 -17.69 -1.94
N LEU A 43 -10.23 -16.40 -1.70
CA LEU A 43 -9.17 -15.65 -2.37
C LEU A 43 -7.78 -16.19 -2.02
N TRP A 44 -7.55 -16.55 -0.76
CA TRP A 44 -6.28 -17.16 -0.34
C TRP A 44 -5.99 -18.46 -1.10
N LEU A 45 -6.94 -19.40 -1.08
CA LEU A 45 -6.81 -20.71 -1.73
C LEU A 45 -6.78 -20.58 -3.26
N ALA A 46 -7.57 -19.68 -3.85
CA ALA A 46 -7.57 -19.46 -5.30
C ALA A 46 -6.22 -18.93 -5.78
N GLY A 47 -5.57 -18.03 -5.01
CA GLY A 47 -4.22 -17.57 -5.32
C GLY A 47 -3.17 -18.66 -5.25
N MET A 48 -3.22 -19.53 -4.21
CA MET A 48 -2.33 -20.70 -4.13
C MET A 48 -2.57 -21.69 -5.28
N ALA A 49 -3.82 -21.92 -5.67
CA ALA A 49 -4.17 -22.79 -6.80
C ALA A 49 -3.63 -22.23 -8.13
N ALA A 50 -3.72 -20.91 -8.29
CA ALA A 50 -3.17 -20.21 -9.45
C ALA A 50 -1.64 -20.30 -9.51
N GLU A 51 -0.95 -20.11 -8.39
CA GLU A 51 0.49 -20.30 -8.31
C GLU A 51 0.89 -21.74 -8.67
N ALA A 52 0.20 -22.73 -8.10
CA ALA A 52 0.49 -24.15 -8.32
C ALA A 52 0.37 -24.56 -9.80
N ARG A 53 -0.56 -23.96 -10.56
CA ARG A 53 -0.71 -24.18 -12.01
C ARG A 53 0.19 -23.28 -12.87
N GLY A 54 1.04 -22.46 -12.27
CA GLY A 54 1.95 -21.54 -12.95
C GLY A 54 1.30 -20.24 -13.45
N ASP A 55 0.04 -20.00 -13.09
CA ASP A 55 -0.69 -18.76 -13.37
C ASP A 55 -0.33 -17.70 -12.33
N LEU A 56 0.92 -17.21 -12.42
CA LEU A 56 1.45 -16.21 -11.49
C LEU A 56 0.65 -14.89 -11.52
N PRO A 57 0.22 -14.36 -12.69
CA PRO A 57 -0.63 -13.17 -12.72
C PRO A 57 -1.98 -13.38 -12.03
N GLY A 58 -2.63 -14.54 -12.25
CA GLY A 58 -3.88 -14.88 -11.57
C GLY A 58 -3.71 -15.03 -10.06
N ALA A 59 -2.58 -15.60 -9.61
CA ALA A 59 -2.26 -15.70 -8.18
C ALA A 59 -2.22 -14.33 -7.51
N LEU A 60 -1.49 -13.39 -8.13
CA LEU A 60 -1.36 -12.03 -7.64
C LEU A 60 -2.70 -11.29 -7.64
N GLU A 61 -3.55 -11.49 -8.65
CA GLU A 61 -4.89 -10.89 -8.68
C GLU A 61 -5.74 -11.28 -7.47
N HIS A 62 -5.76 -12.56 -7.10
CA HIS A 62 -6.51 -13.04 -5.94
C HIS A 62 -5.96 -12.49 -4.61
N TRP A 63 -4.64 -12.49 -4.44
CA TRP A 63 -4.01 -12.01 -3.21
C TRP A 63 -4.06 -10.49 -3.04
N HIS A 64 -4.01 -9.71 -4.12
CA HIS A 64 -4.24 -8.26 -4.03
C HIS A 64 -5.67 -7.94 -3.60
N ARG A 65 -6.66 -8.71 -4.06
CA ARG A 65 -8.05 -8.59 -3.59
C ARG A 65 -8.22 -9.02 -2.14
N LEU A 66 -7.40 -9.93 -1.65
CA LEU A 66 -7.43 -10.41 -0.27
C LEU A 66 -6.85 -9.40 0.73
N LYS A 67 -5.81 -8.65 0.35
CA LYS A 67 -5.06 -7.73 1.22
C LYS A 67 -5.95 -6.85 2.12
N PRO A 68 -7.03 -6.21 1.65
CA PRO A 68 -7.88 -5.37 2.49
C PRO A 68 -8.61 -6.13 3.60
N ALA A 69 -8.97 -7.39 3.36
CA ALA A 69 -9.71 -8.21 4.32
C ALA A 69 -8.86 -8.62 5.53
N LEU A 70 -7.53 -8.60 5.40
CA LEU A 70 -6.59 -8.98 6.45
C LEU A 70 -6.17 -7.81 7.36
N HIS A 71 -6.77 -6.62 7.24
CA HIS A 71 -6.36 -5.42 7.99
C HIS A 71 -6.29 -5.62 9.52
N ALA A 72 -7.12 -6.50 10.07
CA ALA A 72 -7.17 -6.81 11.51
C ALA A 72 -6.17 -7.90 11.95
N ASP A 73 -5.43 -8.51 11.01
CA ASP A 73 -4.44 -9.57 11.28
C ASP A 73 -3.07 -9.20 10.66
N PRO A 74 -2.20 -8.55 11.46
CA PRO A 74 -0.86 -8.17 11.00
C PRO A 74 0.03 -9.35 10.59
N GLN A 75 -0.15 -10.52 11.20
CA GLN A 75 0.64 -11.69 10.88
C GLN A 75 0.24 -12.24 9.50
N ALA A 76 -1.06 -12.42 9.27
CA ALA A 76 -1.57 -12.87 7.97
C ALA A 76 -1.23 -11.89 6.84
N GLN A 77 -1.20 -10.58 7.12
CA GLN A 77 -0.72 -9.59 6.15
C GLN A 77 0.75 -9.77 5.80
N SER A 78 1.61 -10.00 6.78
CA SER A 78 3.04 -10.23 6.54
C SER A 78 3.28 -11.51 5.73
N GLU A 79 2.53 -12.57 6.01
CA GLU A 79 2.60 -13.84 5.27
C GLU A 79 2.13 -13.67 3.82
N LEU A 80 0.99 -12.99 3.62
CA LEU A 80 0.45 -12.68 2.29
C LEU A 80 1.43 -11.82 1.49
N GLN A 81 2.04 -10.82 2.13
CA GLN A 81 2.99 -9.93 1.47
C GLN A 81 4.23 -10.71 0.99
N ALA A 82 4.77 -11.61 1.80
CA ALA A 82 5.90 -12.46 1.41
C ALA A 82 5.56 -13.36 0.21
N LEU A 83 4.32 -13.87 0.12
CA LEU A 83 3.86 -14.63 -1.04
C LEU A 83 3.77 -13.76 -2.30
N ILE A 84 3.17 -12.57 -2.19
CA ILE A 84 3.07 -11.60 -3.27
C ILE A 84 4.45 -11.23 -3.80
N ASP A 85 5.40 -10.92 -2.91
CA ASP A 85 6.76 -10.53 -3.29
C ASP A 85 7.48 -11.66 -4.03
N ARG A 86 7.44 -12.89 -3.50
CA ARG A 86 8.04 -14.08 -4.14
C ARG A 86 7.47 -14.33 -5.54
N VAL A 87 6.15 -14.35 -5.67
CA VAL A 87 5.47 -14.66 -6.94
C VAL A 87 5.66 -13.53 -7.95
N THR A 88 5.70 -12.29 -7.48
CA THR A 88 6.07 -11.10 -8.25
C THR A 88 7.46 -11.28 -8.85
N GLU A 89 8.49 -11.57 -8.05
CA GLU A 89 9.86 -11.80 -8.54
C GLU A 89 9.94 -12.95 -9.56
N LEU A 90 9.24 -14.05 -9.29
CA LEU A 90 9.18 -15.19 -10.19
C LEU A 90 8.53 -14.82 -11.53
N ALA A 91 7.44 -14.03 -11.51
CA ALA A 91 6.78 -13.55 -12.72
C ALA A 91 7.70 -12.67 -13.58
N ILE A 92 8.48 -11.76 -12.97
CA ILE A 92 9.51 -10.94 -13.66
C ILE A 92 10.52 -11.84 -14.34
N SER A 93 11.07 -12.80 -13.60
CA SER A 93 12.13 -13.68 -14.11
C SER A 93 11.67 -14.48 -15.33
N ARG A 94 10.35 -14.68 -15.47
CA ARG A 94 9.70 -15.34 -16.60
C ARG A 94 9.21 -14.38 -17.68
N GLY A 95 9.42 -13.07 -17.52
CA GLY A 95 8.99 -12.03 -18.45
C GLY A 95 7.46 -11.85 -18.50
N LEU A 96 6.74 -12.26 -17.47
CA LEU A 96 5.29 -12.12 -17.39
C LEU A 96 4.92 -10.70 -16.96
N ALA A 97 3.91 -10.12 -17.62
CA ALA A 97 3.34 -8.84 -17.22
C ALA A 97 2.47 -9.02 -15.97
N VAL A 98 2.81 -8.31 -14.90
CA VAL A 98 2.02 -8.27 -13.66
C VAL A 98 1.40 -6.88 -13.54
N LYS A 99 0.12 -6.80 -13.12
CA LYS A 99 -0.65 -5.54 -13.15
C LYS A 99 -0.23 -4.50 -12.11
N ASP A 100 0.55 -4.87 -11.10
CA ASP A 100 1.15 -3.96 -10.11
C ASP A 100 2.68 -3.88 -10.20
N HIS A 101 3.25 -4.33 -11.32
CA HIS A 101 4.68 -4.42 -11.55
C HIS A 101 5.46 -3.22 -12.09
N PRO A 102 4.90 -2.02 -12.36
CA PRO A 102 5.75 -0.90 -12.80
C PRO A 102 6.93 -0.67 -11.84
N GLN A 103 6.81 -1.09 -10.59
CA GLN A 103 7.76 -0.85 -9.51
C GLN A 103 8.96 -1.81 -9.54
N THR A 104 8.76 -3.11 -9.75
CA THR A 104 9.85 -4.09 -9.57
C THR A 104 10.80 -4.14 -10.77
N VAL A 105 10.31 -3.93 -12.00
CA VAL A 105 11.17 -3.71 -13.18
C VAL A 105 11.88 -2.35 -13.15
N GLN A 106 11.33 -1.34 -12.45
CA GLN A 106 12.05 -0.08 -12.19
C GLN A 106 13.11 -0.24 -11.10
N ARG A 107 12.85 -1.00 -10.03
CA ARG A 107 13.83 -1.29 -8.96
C ARG A 107 15.07 -2.00 -9.47
N LEU A 108 14.92 -3.03 -10.32
CA LEU A 108 16.04 -3.84 -10.80
C LEU A 108 16.96 -3.11 -11.81
N ASN A 109 16.43 -2.09 -12.50
CA ASN A 109 17.18 -1.31 -13.50
C ASN A 109 17.67 0.05 -12.99
N ARG A 110 17.45 0.39 -11.71
CA ARG A 110 17.87 1.68 -11.15
C ARG A 110 19.18 1.53 -10.39
N PRO A 111 20.19 2.38 -10.67
CA PRO A 111 21.31 2.55 -9.75
C PRO A 111 20.76 2.96 -8.38
N ALA A 112 21.18 2.29 -7.30
CA ALA A 112 20.79 2.62 -5.92
C ALA A 112 21.36 3.99 -5.49
N ALA A 113 20.86 5.06 -6.09
CA ALA A 113 21.16 6.43 -5.70
C ALA A 113 20.23 6.79 -4.52
N PRO A 114 20.76 7.35 -3.43
CA PRO A 114 19.94 7.78 -2.31
C PRO A 114 18.98 8.88 -2.78
N VAL A 115 17.68 8.68 -2.52
CA VAL A 115 16.64 9.70 -2.75
C VAL A 115 16.56 10.59 -1.52
N THR A 116 16.66 11.90 -1.74
CA THR A 116 16.51 12.92 -0.72
C THR A 116 15.54 13.97 -1.24
N LEU A 117 14.41 14.16 -0.56
CA LEU A 117 13.37 15.08 -0.99
C LEU A 117 13.15 16.15 0.09
N THR A 118 13.47 17.40 -0.25
CA THR A 118 13.29 18.53 0.65
C THR A 118 11.87 19.08 0.51
N VAL A 119 11.13 19.06 1.61
CA VAL A 119 9.74 19.52 1.70
C VAL A 119 9.64 20.71 2.64
N ARG A 120 9.14 21.82 2.13
CA ARG A 120 8.80 23.01 2.92
C ARG A 120 7.31 23.03 3.20
N ILE A 121 6.93 23.17 4.46
CA ILE A 121 5.53 23.22 4.87
C ILE A 121 5.19 24.64 5.29
N GLU A 122 4.17 25.19 4.65
CA GLU A 122 3.66 26.53 4.94
C GLU A 122 2.16 26.46 5.28
N ILE A 123 1.65 27.50 5.93
CA ILE A 123 0.23 27.65 6.21
C ILE A 123 -0.31 28.92 5.55
N ALA A 124 -1.50 28.79 4.97
CA ALA A 124 -2.25 29.93 4.47
C ALA A 124 -2.45 30.96 5.60
N PRO A 125 -2.15 32.25 5.39
CA PRO A 125 -2.21 33.26 6.45
C PRO A 125 -3.55 33.33 7.20
N ALA A 126 -4.65 33.04 6.52
CA ALA A 126 -6.00 33.03 7.10
C ALA A 126 -6.23 31.90 8.14
N LEU A 127 -5.42 30.84 8.10
CA LEU A 127 -5.53 29.68 8.98
C LEU A 127 -4.47 29.67 10.10
N ALA A 128 -3.46 30.54 10.04
CA ALA A 128 -2.35 30.56 11.00
C ALA A 128 -2.79 30.73 12.45
N THR A 129 -3.88 31.47 12.70
CA THR A 129 -4.45 31.68 14.04
C THR A 129 -5.17 30.44 14.60
N GLN A 130 -5.42 29.42 13.79
CA GLN A 130 -6.05 28.17 14.19
C GLN A 130 -5.04 27.09 14.59
N ILE A 131 -3.73 27.34 14.43
CA ILE A 131 -2.69 26.41 14.85
C ILE A 131 -2.35 26.63 16.31
N GLU A 132 -2.41 25.55 17.07
CA GLU A 132 -1.85 25.46 18.41
C GLU A 132 -0.61 24.56 18.39
N SER A 133 0.30 24.76 19.35
CA SER A 133 1.50 23.92 19.50
C SER A 133 1.18 22.47 19.89
N SER A 134 -0.03 22.24 20.41
CA SER A 134 -0.61 20.92 20.69
C SER A 134 -0.97 20.15 19.43
N HIS A 135 -1.22 20.83 18.31
CA HIS A 135 -1.56 20.17 17.04
C HIS A 135 -0.33 19.46 16.45
N THR A 136 -0.60 18.37 15.74
CA THR A 136 0.44 17.53 15.13
C THR A 136 0.40 17.66 13.61
N LEU A 137 1.54 17.97 13.01
CA LEU A 137 1.72 17.94 11.57
C LEU A 137 2.16 16.53 11.14
N TYR A 138 1.46 16.00 10.14
CA TYR A 138 1.84 14.79 9.43
C TYR A 138 2.10 15.09 7.96
N VAL A 139 3.24 14.62 7.46
CA VAL A 139 3.62 14.72 6.05
C VAL A 139 3.81 13.33 5.49
N TYR A 140 3.21 13.07 4.33
CA TYR A 140 3.14 11.76 3.70
C TYR A 140 3.66 11.81 2.27
N ALA A 141 4.42 10.78 1.90
CA ALA A 141 4.61 10.38 0.51
C ALA A 141 3.80 9.11 0.25
N ARG A 142 2.92 9.14 -0.75
CA ARG A 142 2.14 7.97 -1.19
C ARG A 142 2.58 7.55 -2.58
N SER A 143 2.49 6.26 -2.87
CA SER A 143 2.66 5.77 -4.24
C SER A 143 1.45 6.18 -5.09
N ASN A 144 1.66 6.40 -6.38
CA ASN A 144 0.59 6.70 -7.33
C ASN A 144 -0.21 5.44 -7.75
N THR A 145 0.06 4.29 -7.13
CA THR A 145 -0.51 2.98 -7.47
C THR A 145 -1.77 2.62 -6.67
N GLY A 146 -2.31 3.54 -5.86
CA GLY A 146 -3.61 3.36 -5.19
C GLY A 146 -3.55 2.67 -3.82
N ASP A 147 -2.37 2.34 -3.29
CA ASP A 147 -2.22 1.89 -1.91
C ASP A 147 -2.63 3.04 -0.94
N ARG A 148 -3.50 2.73 0.02
CA ARG A 148 -3.94 3.71 1.04
C ARG A 148 -2.82 4.08 2.01
N MET A 149 -1.78 3.25 2.09
CA MET A 149 -0.67 3.38 3.02
C MET A 149 0.45 4.26 2.42
N PRO A 150 0.99 5.24 3.16
CA PRO A 150 2.13 6.03 2.71
C PRO A 150 3.42 5.22 2.73
N VAL A 151 4.28 5.45 1.73
CA VAL A 151 5.61 4.82 1.61
C VAL A 151 6.62 5.46 2.55
N ALA A 152 6.43 6.75 2.87
CA ALA A 152 7.17 7.47 3.88
C ALA A 152 6.25 8.44 4.62
N ALA A 153 6.49 8.61 5.92
CA ALA A 153 5.75 9.58 6.71
C ALA A 153 6.62 10.21 7.80
N VAL A 154 6.37 11.50 8.05
CA VAL A 154 7.05 12.26 9.10
C VAL A 154 6.02 12.95 9.98
N ARG A 155 6.28 12.92 11.30
CA ARG A 155 5.50 13.62 12.32
C ARG A 155 6.32 14.79 12.89
N ARG A 156 5.70 15.97 13.01
CA ARG A 156 6.26 17.18 13.64
C ARG A 156 5.20 17.91 14.47
N SER A 157 5.61 18.86 15.31
CA SER A 157 4.66 19.79 15.92
C SER A 157 4.19 20.80 14.88
N ALA A 158 2.88 21.10 14.86
CA ALA A 158 2.35 22.15 13.99
C ALA A 158 2.83 23.55 14.40
N GLY A 159 3.24 23.73 15.67
CA GLY A 159 3.80 24.99 16.18
C GLY A 159 5.19 25.32 15.64
N GLU A 160 5.85 24.39 14.93
CA GLU A 160 7.13 24.62 14.27
C GLU A 160 6.96 25.32 12.90
N LEU A 161 5.73 25.49 12.41
CA LEU A 161 5.47 26.05 11.08
C LEU A 161 5.80 27.56 11.00
N PRO A 162 6.35 28.04 9.87
CA PRO A 162 6.76 27.27 8.68
C PRO A 162 8.06 26.50 8.94
N LEU A 163 8.16 25.26 8.41
CA LEU A 163 9.34 24.41 8.59
C LEU A 163 9.75 23.71 7.31
N GLU A 164 11.01 23.31 7.26
CA GLU A 164 11.58 22.50 6.19
C GLU A 164 11.99 21.13 6.77
N LEU A 165 11.66 20.06 6.05
CA LEU A 165 11.99 18.70 6.42
C LEU A 165 12.51 17.93 5.22
N VAL A 166 13.25 16.87 5.50
CA VAL A 166 13.77 15.95 4.48
C VAL A 166 13.03 14.62 4.59
N LEU A 167 12.56 14.12 3.45
CA LEU A 167 12.07 12.75 3.27
C LEU A 167 13.12 11.95 2.50
N ASP A 168 13.52 10.83 3.08
CA ASP A 168 14.48 9.88 2.53
C ASP A 168 14.03 8.44 2.84
N ASP A 169 14.83 7.45 2.47
CA ASP A 169 14.51 6.04 2.73
C ASP A 169 14.36 5.71 4.22
N ARG A 170 14.96 6.51 5.12
CA ARG A 170 14.83 6.34 6.58
C ARG A 170 13.48 6.81 7.10
N SER A 171 12.72 7.52 6.27
CA SER A 171 11.37 8.00 6.56
C SER A 171 10.30 6.93 6.29
N SER A 172 10.70 5.72 5.86
CA SER A 172 9.80 4.57 5.69
C SER A 172 9.21 4.11 7.02
N LEU A 173 7.89 3.83 7.03
CA LEU A 173 7.16 3.43 8.24
C LEU A 173 7.30 1.95 8.59
N MET A 174 7.32 1.07 7.58
CA MET A 174 7.21 -0.38 7.75
C MET A 174 8.45 -1.12 7.24
N GLY A 175 9.38 -0.44 6.55
CA GLY A 175 10.57 -1.06 5.97
C GLY A 175 10.32 -2.02 4.81
N THR A 176 9.05 -2.26 4.44
CA THR A 176 8.64 -3.10 3.30
C THR A 176 8.84 -2.41 1.95
N SER A 177 8.88 -1.07 1.94
CA SER A 177 9.16 -0.23 0.77
C SER A 177 9.82 1.07 1.19
N VAL A 178 10.69 1.62 0.36
CA VAL A 178 11.41 2.89 0.58
C VAL A 178 11.20 3.85 -0.59
N LEU A 179 11.53 5.14 -0.42
CA LEU A 179 11.31 6.14 -1.48
C LEU A 179 12.11 5.82 -2.74
N SER A 180 13.33 5.31 -2.59
CA SER A 180 14.19 4.90 -3.70
C SER A 180 13.64 3.75 -4.56
N ASP A 181 12.51 3.14 -4.18
CA ASP A 181 11.77 2.17 -5.00
C ASP A 181 10.84 2.81 -6.05
N TYR A 182 10.55 4.12 -5.94
CA TYR A 182 9.52 4.81 -6.72
C TYR A 182 10.13 5.80 -7.71
N ASN A 183 9.54 6.01 -8.89
CA ASN A 183 9.89 7.12 -9.78
C ASN A 183 9.16 8.40 -9.37
N THR A 184 7.89 8.25 -9.00
CA THR A 184 7.02 9.35 -8.61
C THR A 184 6.27 8.99 -7.35
N VAL A 185 5.99 10.01 -6.54
CA VAL A 185 5.14 9.90 -5.35
C VAL A 185 4.17 11.07 -5.33
N THR A 186 3.08 10.93 -4.59
CA THR A 186 2.21 12.05 -4.26
C THR A 186 2.50 12.50 -2.83
N LEU A 187 2.93 13.75 -2.68
CA LEU A 187 3.14 14.39 -1.39
C LEU A 187 1.86 15.06 -0.91
N SER A 188 1.59 14.94 0.38
CA SER A 188 0.47 15.62 1.05
C SER A 188 0.79 15.79 2.53
N ALA A 189 0.19 16.80 3.14
CA ALA A 189 0.33 17.06 4.56
C ALA A 189 -1.05 17.34 5.19
N HIS A 190 -1.18 17.02 6.47
CA HIS A 190 -2.29 17.51 7.28
C HIS A 190 -1.86 17.83 8.70
N ILE A 191 -2.63 18.70 9.35
CA ILE A 191 -2.50 19.07 10.75
C ILE A 191 -3.68 18.46 11.51
N SER A 192 -3.37 17.49 12.37
CA SER A 192 -4.34 16.86 13.24
C SER A 192 -4.48 17.64 14.55
N ARG A 193 -5.73 17.94 14.91
CA ARG A 193 -6.06 18.57 16.19
C ARG A 193 -6.11 17.56 17.34
N THR A 194 -6.48 16.32 17.05
CA THR A 194 -6.57 15.23 18.04
C THR A 194 -5.22 14.54 18.25
N GLY A 195 -4.27 14.73 17.33
CA GLY A 195 -2.98 14.05 17.34
C GLY A 195 -3.02 12.68 16.66
N ASP A 196 -4.10 12.36 15.94
CA ASP A 196 -4.23 11.14 15.16
C ASP A 196 -3.56 11.28 13.80
N ALA A 197 -2.87 10.23 13.35
CA ALA A 197 -2.27 10.18 12.01
C ALA A 197 -3.31 9.94 10.90
N ILE A 198 -4.53 9.54 11.26
CA ILE A 198 -5.63 9.38 10.31
C ILE A 198 -6.42 10.68 10.34
N ARG A 199 -6.57 11.30 9.16
CA ARG A 199 -7.33 12.54 8.98
C ARG A 199 -8.71 12.43 9.60
N GLN A 200 -9.09 13.46 10.36
CA GLN A 200 -10.43 13.63 10.92
C GLN A 200 -11.11 14.88 10.35
N PRO A 201 -12.46 14.94 10.34
CA PRO A 201 -13.17 16.14 9.95
C PRO A 201 -12.71 17.38 10.73
N GLY A 202 -12.35 18.44 10.02
CA GLY A 202 -11.84 19.68 10.63
C GLY A 202 -10.31 19.74 10.82
N ASP A 203 -9.58 18.70 10.43
CA ASP A 203 -8.14 18.79 10.23
C ASP A 203 -7.82 19.73 9.05
N LEU A 204 -6.67 20.40 9.13
CA LEU A 204 -6.21 21.29 8.06
C LEU A 204 -5.33 20.49 7.10
N VAL A 205 -5.56 20.58 5.80
CA VAL A 205 -4.87 19.78 4.79
C VAL A 205 -4.18 20.63 3.73
N SER A 206 -3.14 20.07 3.13
CA SER A 206 -2.56 20.58 1.88
C SER A 206 -3.22 19.92 0.66
N GLU A 207 -3.04 20.54 -0.49
CA GLU A 207 -3.22 19.84 -1.76
C GLU A 207 -2.22 18.67 -1.89
N SER A 208 -2.60 17.70 -2.72
CA SER A 208 -1.77 16.56 -3.07
C SER A 208 -0.95 16.89 -4.32
N ILE A 209 0.38 16.83 -4.21
CA ILE A 209 1.29 17.19 -5.31
C ILE A 209 2.04 15.94 -5.79
N PRO A 210 1.91 15.53 -7.06
CA PRO A 210 2.76 14.50 -7.63
C PRO A 210 4.19 15.05 -7.83
N VAL A 211 5.19 14.29 -7.41
CA VAL A 211 6.61 14.67 -7.47
C VAL A 211 7.42 13.54 -8.09
N ASP A 212 8.31 13.91 -9.01
CA ASP A 212 9.36 13.03 -9.53
C ASP A 212 10.53 12.98 -8.54
N LEU A 213 10.90 11.78 -8.11
CA LEU A 213 11.94 11.56 -7.10
C LEU A 213 13.38 11.79 -7.60
N THR A 214 13.54 12.14 -8.88
CA THR A 214 14.82 12.64 -9.41
C THR A 214 15.02 14.14 -9.19
N THR A 215 14.00 14.85 -8.69
CA THR A 215 14.09 16.29 -8.42
C THR A 215 15.08 16.60 -7.29
N THR A 216 15.76 17.72 -7.42
CA THR A 216 16.55 18.34 -6.35
C THR A 216 15.90 19.61 -5.80
N ASP A 217 14.75 19.99 -6.36
CA ASP A 217 14.05 21.21 -5.98
C ASP A 217 13.33 21.03 -4.64
N THR A 218 13.17 22.12 -3.91
CA THR A 218 12.35 22.14 -2.69
C THR A 218 10.88 22.16 -3.05
N ILE A 219 10.12 21.17 -2.58
CA ILE A 219 8.68 21.10 -2.80
C ILE A 219 7.96 21.80 -1.66
N THR A 220 7.08 22.75 -1.99
CA THR A 220 6.30 23.48 -0.98
C THR A 220 4.89 22.88 -0.88
N LEU A 221 4.50 22.44 0.31
CA LEU A 221 3.11 22.06 0.63
C LEU A 221 2.47 23.18 1.44
N MET A 222 1.43 23.79 0.89
CA MET A 222 0.63 24.83 1.56
C MET A 222 -0.57 24.19 2.25
N ILE A 223 -0.65 24.30 3.57
CA ILE A 223 -1.84 23.96 4.35
C ILE A 223 -2.87 25.07 4.16
N GLY A 224 -3.98 24.78 3.49
CA GLY A 224 -4.89 25.82 3.01
C GLY A 224 -6.37 25.45 2.99
N GLN A 225 -6.72 24.20 3.23
CA GLN A 225 -8.10 23.70 3.19
C GLN A 225 -8.43 23.00 4.52
N ALA A 226 -9.70 23.01 4.92
CA ALA A 226 -10.21 22.07 5.92
C ALA A 226 -10.76 20.85 5.16
N ASP A 227 -10.46 19.64 5.65
CA ASP A 227 -11.04 18.38 5.13
C ASP A 227 -12.51 18.22 5.54
#